data_AF-A0A1Y3N826-F1
#
_entry.id   AF-A0A1Y3N826-F1
#
_cell.length_a   1.000
_cell.length_b   1.000
_cell.length_c   1.000
_cell.angle_alpha   90.00
_cell.angle_beta   90.00
_cell.angle_gamma   90.00
#
_symmetry.space_group_name_H-M   'P 1'
#
loop_
_entity.id
_entity.type
_entity.pdbx_description
1 polymer ?
#
loop_
_entity_poly.entity_id
_entity_poly.type
_entity_poly.pdbx_seq_one_letter_code
_entity_poly.pdbx_strand_id
1 'polypeptide(L)'
;LPLAFYSQGNRLNGWDNYLNNIYLSKTRTDTKEKPLCHKNKFVLATNVRIFSYNKELYKNELKNAIKNKYNEKDIIEEKFYEWKIDNWNETMRNNQQQNSPEFTVANNKWNISLYLNGKSEKDNDFLSIYLNNLNTNNNHNIFAYFVIAIRNPNNYSFFIGKCEKCLQCFNKNNRERGYLRYIKKSDIDNLVENNRTVVSVYLRILKNKNLAGEIMLNKNVVKEDFMEWKIENWNMFKTDPYNFIGSICDHKCNR
;
A
#
# COMPACT_ATOMS: atom_id res chain seq x y z
N LEU A 1 0.74 18.57 -10.94
CA LEU A 1 -0.61 17.98 -10.83
C LEU A 1 -0.45 16.57 -10.28
N PRO A 2 -1.25 16.16 -9.28
CA PRO A 2 -1.23 14.79 -8.78
C PRO A 2 -1.52 13.82 -9.93
N LEU A 3 -0.79 12.69 -9.96
CA LEU A 3 -1.03 11.63 -10.93
C LEU A 3 -2.39 10.99 -10.64
N ALA A 4 -3.28 11.00 -11.62
CA ALA A 4 -4.55 10.29 -11.55
C ALA A 4 -4.34 8.85 -12.04
N PHE A 5 -4.60 7.87 -11.18
CA PHE A 5 -4.54 6.45 -11.53
C PHE A 5 -5.91 5.98 -12.04
N TYR A 6 -5.93 5.38 -13.23
CA TYR A 6 -7.11 4.75 -13.80
C TYR A 6 -6.89 3.24 -13.88
N SER A 7 -7.83 2.46 -13.39
CA SER A 7 -7.85 0.99 -13.50
C SER A 7 -9.26 0.50 -13.82
N GLN A 8 -9.42 -0.79 -14.07
CA GLN A 8 -10.73 -1.38 -14.31
C GLN A 8 -11.70 -1.17 -13.14
N GLY A 9 -11.17 -1.08 -11.90
CA GLY A 9 -11.91 -0.79 -10.66
C GLY A 9 -11.87 0.68 -10.21
N ASN A 10 -11.04 1.52 -10.82
CA ASN A 10 -10.95 2.95 -10.55
C ASN A 10 -11.04 3.73 -11.87
N ARG A 11 -12.27 3.86 -12.40
CA ARG A 11 -12.55 4.52 -13.68
C ARG A 11 -12.78 6.02 -13.55
N LEU A 12 -12.88 6.53 -12.33
CA LEU A 12 -13.27 7.92 -12.05
C LEU A 12 -12.22 8.56 -11.15
N ASN A 13 -11.60 9.61 -11.64
CA ASN A 13 -10.71 10.47 -10.86
C ASN A 13 -11.02 11.92 -11.23
N GLY A 14 -11.27 12.73 -10.22
CA GLY A 14 -11.74 14.10 -10.37
C GLY A 14 -11.54 14.87 -9.07
N TRP A 15 -11.77 16.18 -9.11
CA TRP A 15 -11.72 17.03 -7.91
C TRP A 15 -13.13 17.48 -7.57
N ASP A 16 -13.60 17.10 -6.38
CA ASP A 16 -14.82 17.67 -5.83
C ASP A 16 -14.63 19.18 -5.62
N ASN A 17 -15.62 19.97 -5.99
CA ASN A 17 -15.58 21.43 -5.88
C ASN A 17 -14.41 22.10 -6.65
N TYR A 18 -13.99 21.52 -7.78
CA TYR A 18 -12.90 22.03 -8.64
C TYR A 18 -12.96 23.54 -8.91
N LEU A 19 -14.17 24.07 -9.12
CA LEU A 19 -14.38 25.48 -9.40
C LEU A 19 -15.53 26.01 -8.54
N ASN A 20 -15.25 27.06 -7.75
CA ASN A 20 -16.30 27.77 -7.01
C ASN A 20 -17.14 28.59 -8.00
N ASN A 21 -18.47 28.54 -7.85
CA ASN A 21 -19.43 29.27 -8.69
C ASN A 21 -19.17 30.78 -8.78
N ILE A 22 -18.51 31.37 -7.78
CA ILE A 22 -18.11 32.79 -7.77
C ILE A 22 -17.17 33.12 -8.95
N TYR A 23 -16.35 32.17 -9.41
CA TYR A 23 -15.42 32.34 -10.54
C TYR A 23 -16.10 32.26 -11.91
N LEU A 24 -17.35 31.77 -11.97
CA LEU A 24 -18.10 31.69 -13.22
C LEU A 24 -18.83 33.00 -13.55
N SER A 25 -19.30 33.75 -12.54
CA SER A 25 -20.31 34.79 -12.76
C SER A 25 -19.91 36.22 -12.37
N LYS A 26 -18.84 36.42 -11.58
CA LYS A 26 -18.44 37.76 -11.14
C LYS A 26 -17.16 38.21 -11.84
N THR A 27 -17.19 39.40 -12.45
CA THR A 27 -15.98 40.21 -12.65
C THR A 27 -15.36 40.44 -11.28
N ARG A 28 -14.14 39.94 -11.06
CA ARG A 28 -13.39 40.27 -9.85
C ARG A 28 -13.14 41.77 -9.87
N THR A 29 -13.63 42.48 -8.85
CA THR A 29 -13.42 43.93 -8.73
C THR A 29 -11.94 44.28 -8.49
N ASP A 30 -11.16 43.28 -8.06
CA ASP A 30 -9.83 43.48 -7.51
C ASP A 30 -8.73 42.98 -8.48
N THR A 31 -9.11 42.17 -9.49
CA THR A 31 -8.24 41.76 -10.59
C THR A 31 -8.93 42.12 -11.90
N LYS A 32 -8.25 42.77 -12.85
CA LYS A 32 -8.79 43.11 -14.20
C LYS A 32 -9.10 41.86 -15.06
N GLU A 33 -9.29 40.70 -14.45
CA GLU A 33 -9.51 39.43 -15.09
C GLU A 33 -10.98 39.32 -15.52
N LYS A 34 -11.18 38.97 -16.79
CA LYS A 34 -12.50 38.71 -17.34
C LYS A 34 -13.09 37.45 -16.67
N PRO A 35 -14.41 37.39 -16.43
CA PRO A 35 -15.06 36.18 -15.92
C PRO A 35 -14.81 34.99 -16.86
N LEU A 36 -14.68 33.79 -16.29
CA LEU A 36 -14.44 32.55 -17.04
C LEU A 36 -15.62 32.20 -17.96
N CYS A 37 -16.82 32.65 -17.61
CA CYS A 37 -18.02 32.51 -18.42
C CYS A 37 -18.28 33.79 -19.21
N HIS A 38 -18.38 33.68 -20.53
CA HIS A 38 -18.78 34.77 -21.42
C HIS A 38 -19.98 34.32 -22.25
N LYS A 39 -21.07 35.10 -22.23
CA LYS A 39 -22.34 34.77 -22.94
C LYS A 39 -22.85 33.35 -22.61
N ASN A 40 -22.84 32.97 -21.34
CA ASN A 40 -23.20 31.63 -20.87
C ASN A 40 -22.37 30.49 -21.48
N LYS A 41 -21.12 30.77 -21.90
CA LYS A 41 -20.19 29.77 -22.44
C LYS A 41 -18.84 29.88 -21.72
N PHE A 42 -18.24 28.73 -21.45
CA PHE A 42 -16.85 28.61 -20.99
C PHE A 42 -16.21 27.39 -21.65
N VAL A 43 -14.88 27.33 -21.65
CA VAL A 43 -14.11 26.20 -22.18
C VAL A 43 -13.43 25.50 -21.02
N LEU A 44 -13.72 24.21 -20.86
CA LEU A 44 -12.96 23.32 -20.01
C LEU A 44 -11.98 22.54 -20.88
N ALA A 45 -10.68 22.68 -20.61
CA ALA A 45 -9.65 21.87 -21.25
C ALA A 45 -9.13 20.84 -20.24
N THR A 46 -9.06 19.58 -20.66
CA THR A 46 -8.39 18.51 -19.91
C THR A 46 -7.18 18.03 -20.69
N ASN A 47 -6.08 17.76 -20.00
CA ASN A 47 -4.90 17.11 -20.58
C ASN A 47 -4.73 15.75 -19.91
N VAL A 48 -5.03 14.69 -20.65
CA VAL A 48 -4.77 13.32 -20.21
C VAL A 48 -3.40 12.92 -20.75
N ARG A 49 -2.49 12.55 -19.85
CA ARG A 49 -1.19 11.96 -20.22
C ARG A 49 -1.19 10.51 -19.78
N ILE A 50 -1.03 9.62 -20.74
CA ILE A 50 -0.86 8.19 -20.50
C ILE A 50 0.64 7.92 -20.50
N PHE A 51 1.16 7.46 -19.37
CA PHE A 51 2.56 7.07 -19.24
C PHE A 51 2.69 5.56 -19.33
N SER A 52 3.78 5.07 -19.91
CA SER A 52 4.14 3.66 -19.77
C SER A 52 4.54 3.41 -18.32
N TYR A 53 3.70 2.69 -17.60
CA TYR A 53 3.96 2.33 -16.22
C TYR A 53 4.97 1.20 -16.17
N ASN A 54 6.24 1.55 -15.93
CA ASN A 54 7.35 0.63 -15.96
C ASN A 54 7.74 0.15 -14.56
N LYS A 55 8.69 -0.79 -14.52
CA LYS A 55 9.20 -1.39 -13.28
C LYS A 55 9.78 -0.37 -12.30
N GLU A 56 10.43 0.70 -12.79
CA GLU A 56 11.03 1.71 -11.91
C GLU A 56 9.96 2.56 -11.23
N LEU A 57 8.89 2.92 -11.94
CA LEU A 57 7.73 3.61 -11.34
C LEU A 57 7.08 2.75 -10.25
N TYR A 58 6.83 1.47 -10.54
CA TYR A 58 6.33 0.50 -9.55
C TYR A 58 7.20 0.44 -8.29
N LYS A 59 8.51 0.25 -8.48
CA LYS A 59 9.46 0.18 -7.38
C LYS A 59 9.49 1.48 -6.57
N ASN A 60 9.41 2.63 -7.22
CA ASN A 60 9.38 3.93 -6.56
C ASN A 60 8.08 4.14 -5.76
N GLU A 61 6.93 3.65 -6.25
CA GLU A 61 5.69 3.69 -5.48
C GLU A 61 5.77 2.85 -4.21
N LEU A 62 6.33 1.63 -4.29
CA LEU A 62 6.57 0.82 -3.08
C LEU A 62 7.58 1.50 -2.13
N LYS A 63 8.62 2.14 -2.66
CA LYS A 63 9.58 2.91 -1.85
C LYS A 63 8.88 4.07 -1.12
N ASN A 64 8.06 4.83 -1.83
CA ASN A 64 7.40 6.04 -1.32
C ASN A 64 6.26 5.72 -0.34
N ALA A 65 5.68 4.52 -0.42
CA ALA A 65 4.70 4.04 0.54
C ALA A 65 5.30 3.92 1.96
N ILE A 66 6.61 3.66 2.06
CA ILE A 66 7.33 3.76 3.32
C ILE A 66 7.50 5.24 3.66
N LYS A 67 6.70 5.74 4.60
CA LYS A 67 6.78 7.14 5.05
C LYS A 67 8.20 7.44 5.56
N ASN A 68 8.86 8.41 4.94
CA ASN A 68 10.19 8.87 5.34
C ASN A 68 10.11 9.67 6.65
N LYS A 69 10.04 8.97 7.78
CA LYS A 69 10.17 9.58 9.12
C LYS A 69 11.62 9.67 9.60
N TYR A 70 12.54 8.93 8.98
CA TYR A 70 13.93 8.84 9.39
C TYR A 70 14.83 9.50 8.35
N ASN A 71 15.98 9.99 8.81
CA ASN A 71 16.97 10.57 7.95
C ASN A 71 17.59 9.48 7.08
N GLU A 72 17.95 9.81 5.83
CA GLU A 72 18.61 8.86 4.92
C GLU A 72 19.90 8.25 5.53
N LYS A 73 20.60 9.01 6.38
CA LYS A 73 21.80 8.55 7.12
C LYS A 73 21.53 7.36 8.07
N ASP A 74 20.28 7.16 8.46
CA ASP A 74 19.86 6.09 9.37
C ASP A 74 19.51 4.80 8.61
N ILE A 75 19.41 4.85 7.29
CA ILE A 75 19.22 3.68 6.42
C ILE A 75 20.55 2.93 6.30
N ILE A 76 20.53 1.63 6.60
CA ILE A 76 21.67 0.73 6.39
C ILE A 76 21.68 0.25 4.94
N GLU A 77 20.54 -0.29 4.48
CA GLU A 77 20.40 -0.83 3.13
C GLU A 77 18.92 -0.84 2.74
N GLU A 78 18.64 -0.64 1.45
CA GLU A 78 17.32 -0.86 0.85
C GLU A 78 17.43 -1.89 -0.27
N LYS A 79 16.41 -2.73 -0.41
CA LYS A 79 16.32 -3.68 -1.52
C LYS A 79 14.90 -3.84 -2.00
N PHE A 80 14.76 -3.88 -3.32
CA PHE A 80 13.57 -4.37 -3.99
C PHE A 80 13.83 -5.81 -4.46
N TYR A 81 12.93 -6.73 -4.11
CA TYR A 81 13.02 -8.13 -4.48
C TYR A 81 11.69 -8.62 -5.07
N GLU A 82 11.76 -9.51 -6.06
CA GLU A 82 10.60 -10.13 -6.69
C GLU A 82 10.73 -11.64 -6.66
N TRP A 83 9.66 -12.28 -6.23
CA TRP A 83 9.44 -13.70 -6.32
C TRP A 83 8.38 -13.98 -7.39
N LYS A 84 8.81 -14.55 -8.51
CA LYS A 84 7.93 -15.01 -9.57
C LYS A 84 7.36 -16.36 -9.19
N ILE A 85 6.04 -16.48 -9.24
CA ILE A 85 5.34 -17.74 -8.99
C ILE A 85 4.77 -18.20 -10.32
N ASP A 86 5.35 -19.28 -10.82
CA ASP A 86 4.82 -20.02 -11.95
C ASP A 86 3.90 -21.14 -11.46
N ASN A 87 3.03 -21.64 -12.32
CA ASN A 87 2.06 -22.70 -11.99
C ASN A 87 1.15 -22.36 -10.78
N TRP A 88 0.59 -21.14 -10.76
CA TRP A 88 -0.26 -20.63 -9.67
C TRP A 88 -1.39 -21.60 -9.27
N ASN A 89 -2.11 -22.16 -10.23
CA ASN A 89 -3.24 -23.05 -10.00
C ASN A 89 -2.83 -24.37 -9.31
N GLU A 90 -1.65 -24.90 -9.63
CA GLU A 90 -1.11 -26.09 -8.96
C GLU A 90 -0.66 -25.75 -7.54
N THR A 91 -0.02 -24.58 -7.40
CA THR A 91 0.41 -24.03 -6.11
C THR A 91 -0.79 -23.93 -5.15
N MET A 92 -1.92 -23.40 -5.61
CA MET A 92 -3.18 -23.28 -4.85
C MET A 92 -3.78 -24.61 -4.41
N ARG A 93 -3.55 -25.71 -5.15
CA ARG A 93 -4.14 -27.03 -4.85
C ARG A 93 -3.30 -27.83 -3.86
N ASN A 94 -1.97 -27.76 -3.99
CA ASN A 94 -1.09 -28.75 -3.37
C ASN A 94 -0.45 -28.27 -2.07
N ASN A 95 -0.37 -26.95 -1.83
CA ASN A 95 0.47 -26.40 -0.78
C ASN A 95 -0.29 -25.43 0.13
N GLN A 96 -0.34 -25.72 1.44
CA GLN A 96 -0.87 -24.77 2.42
C GLN A 96 0.03 -23.53 2.57
N GLN A 97 1.34 -23.70 2.37
CA GLN A 97 2.36 -22.66 2.47
C GLN A 97 3.39 -22.82 1.36
N GLN A 98 3.85 -21.69 0.81
CA GLN A 98 5.00 -21.61 -0.10
C GLN A 98 5.99 -20.57 0.42
N ASN A 99 7.27 -20.78 0.14
CA ASN A 99 8.32 -19.84 0.47
C ASN A 99 9.05 -19.38 -0.79
N SER A 100 9.39 -18.10 -0.87
CA SER A 100 10.29 -17.60 -1.89
C SER A 100 11.71 -18.18 -1.70
N PRO A 101 12.55 -18.14 -2.75
CA PRO A 101 13.98 -18.26 -2.57
C PRO A 101 14.52 -17.25 -1.54
N GLU A 102 15.62 -17.60 -0.89
CA GLU A 102 16.30 -16.71 0.04
C GLU A 102 16.92 -15.50 -0.69
N PHE A 103 16.90 -14.34 -0.04
CA PHE A 103 17.62 -13.16 -0.49
C PHE A 103 18.27 -12.44 0.69
N THR A 104 19.38 -11.75 0.44
CA THR A 104 20.13 -11.04 1.47
C THR A 104 19.88 -9.54 1.41
N VAL A 105 19.73 -8.90 2.58
CA VAL A 105 19.71 -7.43 2.80
C VAL A 105 20.40 -7.13 4.13
N ALA A 106 21.35 -6.20 4.14
CA ALA A 106 22.11 -5.78 5.32
C ALA A 106 22.71 -6.97 6.08
N ASN A 107 23.35 -7.91 5.37
CA ASN A 107 23.91 -9.16 5.91
C ASN A 107 22.93 -10.09 6.62
N ASN A 108 21.62 -9.92 6.39
CA ASN A 108 20.58 -10.78 6.91
C ASN A 108 19.90 -11.54 5.77
N LYS A 109 19.60 -12.82 6.01
CA LYS A 109 18.84 -13.67 5.08
C LYS A 109 17.35 -13.49 5.31
N TRP A 110 16.62 -13.39 4.21
CA TRP A 110 15.18 -13.18 4.21
C TRP A 110 14.51 -14.12 3.20
N ASN A 111 13.25 -14.45 3.45
CA ASN A 111 12.35 -15.00 2.44
C ASN A 111 10.92 -14.48 2.67
N ILE A 112 10.04 -14.78 1.73
CA ILE A 112 8.61 -14.46 1.82
C ILE A 112 7.85 -15.77 1.99
N SER A 113 7.00 -15.89 3.01
CA SER A 113 6.04 -16.97 3.15
C SER A 113 4.67 -16.54 2.65
N LEU A 114 4.08 -17.35 1.78
CA LEU A 114 2.73 -17.19 1.26
C LEU A 114 1.87 -18.37 1.73
N TYR A 115 0.82 -18.09 2.47
CA TYR A 115 -0.16 -19.07 2.92
C TYR A 115 -1.42 -18.93 2.09
N LEU A 116 -1.67 -19.93 1.24
CA LEU A 116 -2.73 -19.85 0.22
C LEU A 116 -4.13 -20.03 0.81
N ASN A 117 -4.23 -20.72 1.95
CA ASN A 117 -5.45 -20.95 2.71
C ASN A 117 -5.46 -20.16 4.04
N GLY A 118 -4.77 -19.02 4.07
CA GLY A 118 -4.55 -18.29 5.30
C GLY A 118 -3.66 -19.05 6.29
N LYS A 119 -3.30 -18.39 7.39
CA LYS A 119 -2.45 -18.98 8.44
C LYS A 119 -3.25 -19.74 9.51
N SER A 120 -4.56 -19.53 9.56
CA SER A 120 -5.48 -20.20 10.47
C SER A 120 -6.78 -20.53 9.74
N GLU A 121 -7.56 -21.49 10.25
CA GLU A 121 -8.85 -21.87 9.64
C GLU A 121 -9.82 -20.69 9.51
N LYS A 122 -9.73 -19.70 10.43
CA LYS A 122 -10.55 -18.47 10.41
C LYS A 122 -10.16 -17.51 9.29
N ASP A 123 -9.06 -17.77 8.59
CA ASP A 123 -8.52 -16.95 7.52
C ASP A 123 -8.54 -17.67 6.17
N ASN A 124 -9.24 -18.82 6.06
CA ASN A 124 -9.29 -19.66 4.87
C ASN A 124 -9.73 -18.93 3.59
N ASP A 125 -10.50 -17.84 3.68
CA ASP A 125 -10.94 -17.05 2.53
C ASP A 125 -9.89 -16.04 2.04
N PHE A 126 -8.78 -15.92 2.77
CA PHE A 126 -7.73 -14.96 2.52
C PHE A 126 -6.40 -15.65 2.27
N LEU A 127 -5.54 -15.00 1.49
CA LEU A 127 -4.12 -15.34 1.48
C LEU A 127 -3.45 -14.58 2.62
N SER A 128 -2.57 -15.24 3.36
CA SER A 128 -1.65 -14.57 4.29
C SER A 128 -0.27 -14.46 3.67
N ILE A 129 0.44 -13.37 3.94
CA ILE A 129 1.80 -13.18 3.43
C ILE A 129 2.70 -12.59 4.50
N TYR A 130 3.92 -13.10 4.61
CA TYR A 130 4.90 -12.70 5.62
C TYR A 130 6.28 -12.54 5.02
N LEU A 131 7.00 -11.52 5.48
CA LEU A 131 8.43 -11.42 5.34
C LEU A 131 9.07 -12.06 6.56
N ASN A 132 10.01 -12.98 6.34
CA ASN A 132 10.73 -13.66 7.41
C ASN A 132 12.20 -13.30 7.39
N ASN A 133 12.76 -13.09 8.58
CA ASN A 133 14.19 -13.06 8.80
C ASN A 133 14.67 -14.46 9.22
N LEU A 134 15.61 -15.02 8.47
CA LEU A 134 16.09 -16.39 8.65
C LEU A 134 17.33 -16.48 9.55
N ASN A 135 17.86 -15.35 10.04
CA ASN A 135 19.02 -15.35 10.91
C ASN A 135 18.60 -15.73 12.34
N THR A 136 18.46 -17.03 12.58
CA THR A 136 17.84 -17.61 13.78
C THR A 136 18.61 -17.40 15.08
N ASN A 137 19.93 -17.18 15.02
CA ASN A 137 20.81 -17.18 16.20
C ASN A 137 21.20 -15.79 16.71
N ASN A 138 20.74 -14.72 16.06
CA ASN A 138 21.12 -13.37 16.45
C ASN A 138 20.15 -12.80 17.49
N ASN A 139 20.63 -12.50 18.71
CA ASN A 139 19.86 -11.78 19.73
C ASN A 139 19.64 -10.29 19.37
N HIS A 140 20.21 -9.84 18.26
CA HIS A 140 20.11 -8.45 17.80
C HIS A 140 18.73 -8.16 17.20
N ASN A 141 18.17 -7.02 17.57
CA ASN A 141 16.98 -6.48 16.93
C ASN A 141 17.35 -5.89 15.56
N ILE A 142 16.63 -6.31 14.53
CA ILE A 142 16.74 -5.76 13.18
C ILE A 142 15.50 -4.92 12.96
N PHE A 143 15.70 -3.63 12.70
CA PHE A 143 14.62 -2.69 12.47
C PHE A 143 14.43 -2.45 10.97
N ALA A 144 13.20 -2.61 10.50
CA ALA A 144 12.91 -2.51 9.09
C ALA A 144 11.54 -1.90 8.81
N TYR A 145 11.47 -1.18 7.71
CA TYR A 145 10.22 -0.93 7.01
C TYR A 145 10.13 -1.82 5.80
N PHE A 146 8.93 -2.29 5.49
CA PHE A 146 8.71 -3.03 4.27
C PHE A 146 7.33 -2.81 3.70
N VAL A 147 7.25 -2.98 2.38
CA VAL A 147 6.01 -3.07 1.62
C VAL A 147 6.01 -4.42 0.94
N ILE A 148 4.93 -5.18 1.12
CA ILE A 148 4.70 -6.41 0.36
C ILE A 148 3.64 -6.08 -0.69
N ALA A 149 3.85 -6.52 -1.93
CA ALA A 149 2.92 -6.35 -3.03
C ALA A 149 2.73 -7.67 -3.79
N ILE A 150 1.54 -7.88 -4.34
CA ILE A 150 1.28 -8.91 -5.35
C ILE A 150 0.87 -8.17 -6.62
N ARG A 151 1.47 -8.52 -7.75
CA ARG A 151 1.23 -7.87 -9.03
C ARG A 151 0.98 -8.87 -10.14
N ASN A 152 0.27 -8.41 -11.16
CA ASN A 152 0.22 -9.08 -12.45
C ASN A 152 1.65 -9.28 -13.00
N PRO A 153 1.97 -10.44 -13.59
CA PRO A 153 3.32 -10.76 -14.03
C PRO A 153 3.83 -9.88 -15.17
N ASN A 154 2.93 -9.42 -16.04
CA ASN A 154 3.24 -8.69 -17.28
C ASN A 154 2.94 -7.19 -17.19
N ASN A 155 2.14 -6.76 -16.21
CA ASN A 155 1.74 -5.37 -16.04
C ASN A 155 2.09 -4.84 -14.63
N TYR A 156 3.10 -3.97 -14.58
CA TYR A 156 3.54 -3.33 -13.33
C TYR A 156 2.51 -2.37 -12.73
N SER A 157 1.56 -1.83 -13.52
CA SER A 157 0.53 -0.93 -13.01
C SER A 157 -0.58 -1.66 -12.26
N PHE A 158 -0.59 -3.00 -12.31
CA PHE A 158 -1.65 -3.79 -11.73
C PHE A 158 -1.16 -4.62 -10.55
N PHE A 159 -1.31 -4.05 -9.37
CA PHE A 159 -0.85 -4.65 -8.13
C PHE A 159 -1.71 -4.25 -6.93
N ILE A 160 -1.63 -5.06 -5.88
CA ILE A 160 -2.14 -4.76 -4.55
C ILE A 160 -0.94 -4.80 -3.61
N GLY A 161 -0.69 -3.71 -2.88
CA GLY A 161 0.39 -3.58 -1.93
C GLY A 161 -0.08 -3.19 -0.53
N LYS A 162 0.59 -3.68 0.51
CA LYS A 162 0.38 -3.26 1.91
C LYS A 162 1.69 -2.86 2.57
N CYS A 163 1.62 -1.77 3.33
CA CYS A 163 2.72 -1.23 4.13
C CYS A 163 2.22 -0.97 5.55
N GLU A 164 2.98 -1.38 6.55
CA GLU A 164 2.75 -0.97 7.94
C GLU A 164 3.26 0.46 8.16
N LYS A 165 2.56 1.23 9.01
CA LYS A 165 2.98 2.60 9.36
C LYS A 165 4.11 2.63 10.37
N CYS A 166 4.25 1.57 11.15
CA CYS A 166 5.17 1.47 12.27
C CYS A 166 6.43 0.71 11.87
N LEU A 167 7.55 1.12 12.47
CA LEU A 167 8.82 0.43 12.33
C LEU A 167 8.69 -1.00 12.86
N GLN A 168 9.11 -1.98 12.05
CA GLN A 168 9.02 -3.39 12.40
C GLN A 168 10.33 -3.84 13.03
N CYS A 169 10.24 -4.60 14.12
CA CYS A 169 11.37 -5.20 14.80
C CYS A 169 11.36 -6.71 14.56
N PHE A 170 12.44 -7.22 13.97
CA PHE A 170 12.72 -8.64 13.79
C PHE A 170 13.77 -9.09 14.80
N ASN A 171 13.51 -10.20 15.48
CA ASN A 171 14.46 -10.83 16.41
C ASN A 171 14.15 -12.32 16.56
N LYS A 172 14.92 -13.04 17.39
CA LYS A 172 14.75 -14.48 17.59
C LYS A 172 13.33 -14.93 17.97
N ASN A 173 12.56 -14.08 18.66
CA ASN A 173 11.20 -14.37 19.11
C ASN A 173 10.15 -13.85 18.10
N ASN A 174 10.56 -12.99 17.18
CA ASN A 174 9.72 -12.28 16.24
C ASN A 174 10.39 -12.27 14.87
N ARG A 175 10.50 -13.45 14.25
CA ARG A 175 11.23 -13.61 12.99
C ARG A 175 10.39 -13.28 11.76
N GLU A 176 9.08 -13.19 11.92
CA GLU A 176 8.13 -12.96 10.84
C GLU A 176 7.28 -11.70 11.10
N ARG A 177 7.00 -10.97 10.03
CA ARG A 177 6.07 -9.84 10.02
C ARG A 177 5.31 -9.85 8.71
N GLY A 178 4.03 -9.53 8.75
CA GLY A 178 3.17 -9.66 7.58
C GLY A 178 1.70 -9.51 7.92
N TYR A 179 0.86 -10.08 7.06
CA TYR A 179 -0.56 -9.84 7.06
C TYR A 179 -1.32 -11.17 7.06
N LEU A 180 -2.09 -11.42 8.12
CA LEU A 180 -2.99 -12.59 8.22
C LEU A 180 -4.04 -12.58 7.11
N ARG A 181 -4.65 -11.42 6.84
CA ARG A 181 -5.65 -11.25 5.77
C ARG A 181 -5.11 -10.27 4.74
N TYR A 182 -4.17 -10.74 3.92
CA TYR A 182 -3.54 -9.88 2.92
C TYR A 182 -4.53 -9.52 1.81
N ILE A 183 -5.09 -10.51 1.15
CA ILE A 183 -6.05 -10.35 0.04
C ILE A 183 -7.06 -11.49 0.10
N LYS A 184 -8.32 -11.24 -0.27
CA LYS A 184 -9.29 -12.32 -0.44
C LYS A 184 -8.88 -13.18 -1.64
N LYS A 185 -9.15 -14.47 -1.56
CA LYS A 185 -8.93 -15.39 -2.69
C LYS A 185 -9.65 -14.94 -3.95
N SER A 186 -10.89 -14.45 -3.85
CA SER A 186 -11.66 -13.95 -5.01
C SER A 186 -10.97 -12.80 -5.75
N ASP A 187 -10.13 -12.03 -5.07
CA ASP A 187 -9.55 -10.81 -5.64
C ASP A 187 -8.18 -11.10 -6.28
N ILE A 188 -7.58 -12.27 -6.02
CA ILE A 188 -6.27 -12.67 -6.55
C ILE A 188 -6.31 -12.96 -8.05
N ASP A 189 -7.45 -13.41 -8.56
CA ASP A 189 -7.61 -13.82 -9.97
C ASP A 189 -7.29 -12.67 -10.93
N ASN A 190 -7.56 -11.44 -10.49
CA ASN A 190 -7.20 -10.23 -11.21
C ASN A 190 -5.67 -10.05 -11.37
N LEU A 191 -4.88 -10.52 -10.41
CA LEU A 191 -3.42 -10.39 -10.38
C LEU A 191 -2.69 -11.60 -10.96
N VAL A 192 -3.42 -12.61 -11.41
CA VAL A 192 -2.89 -13.83 -12.02
C VAL A 192 -3.12 -13.77 -13.52
N GLU A 193 -2.07 -14.02 -14.30
CA GLU A 193 -2.18 -14.07 -15.76
C GLU A 193 -1.32 -15.20 -16.29
N ASN A 194 -1.87 -15.99 -17.21
CA ASN A 194 -1.19 -17.17 -17.78
C ASN A 194 -0.64 -18.10 -16.69
N ASN A 195 -1.44 -18.34 -15.65
CA ASN A 195 -1.08 -19.19 -14.50
C ASN A 195 0.16 -18.70 -13.72
N ARG A 196 0.43 -17.40 -13.74
CA ARG A 196 1.59 -16.76 -13.10
C ARG A 196 1.19 -15.53 -12.33
N THR A 197 1.92 -15.25 -11.26
CA THR A 197 1.85 -13.97 -10.54
C THR A 197 3.22 -13.61 -9.98
N VAL A 198 3.38 -12.40 -9.48
CA VAL A 198 4.63 -11.95 -8.86
C VAL A 198 4.36 -11.34 -7.52
N VAL A 199 5.05 -11.85 -6.51
CA VAL A 199 5.13 -11.24 -5.19
C VAL A 199 6.36 -10.34 -5.15
N SER A 200 6.23 -9.12 -4.67
CA SER A 200 7.33 -8.17 -4.51
C SER A 200 7.46 -7.73 -3.07
N VAL A 201 8.68 -7.41 -2.65
CA VAL A 201 8.95 -6.71 -1.40
C VAL A 201 9.90 -5.56 -1.65
N TYR A 202 9.56 -4.39 -1.11
CA TYR A 202 10.52 -3.30 -0.91
C TYR A 202 10.89 -3.28 0.57
N LEU A 203 12.16 -3.49 0.90
CA LEU A 203 12.66 -3.63 2.26
C LEU A 203 13.70 -2.53 2.54
N ARG A 204 13.55 -1.82 3.66
CA ARG A 204 14.48 -0.79 4.15
C ARG A 204 14.92 -1.15 5.56
N ILE A 205 16.21 -1.39 5.76
CA ILE A 205 16.81 -1.70 7.07
C ILE A 205 17.37 -0.42 7.69
N LEU A 206 17.12 -0.21 8.98
CA LEU A 206 17.56 0.99 9.71
C LEU A 206 18.61 0.67 10.79
N LYS A 207 19.43 1.67 11.11
CA LYS A 207 20.37 1.65 12.23
C LYS A 207 19.62 1.59 13.55
N ASN A 208 20.16 0.81 14.48
CA ASN A 208 19.65 0.66 15.86
C ASN A 208 19.92 1.91 16.74
N LYS A 209 20.13 3.10 16.18
CA LYS A 209 20.50 4.28 16.98
C LYS A 209 19.25 4.87 17.64
N ASN A 210 19.00 4.42 18.87
CA ASN A 210 18.11 4.99 19.88
C ASN A 210 16.65 5.24 19.45
N LEU A 211 15.88 4.15 19.39
CA LEU A 211 14.42 4.15 19.57
C LEU A 211 13.96 4.66 20.95
N ALA A 212 14.89 5.06 21.83
CA ALA A 212 14.58 5.68 23.12
C ALA A 212 13.70 6.94 22.97
N GLY A 213 13.78 7.67 21.83
CA GLY A 213 12.88 8.77 21.54
C GLY A 213 11.44 8.34 21.18
N GLU A 214 11.27 7.22 20.49
CA GLU A 214 9.95 6.77 20.01
C GLU A 214 9.19 5.89 21.01
N ILE A 215 9.90 5.16 21.89
CA ILE A 215 9.27 4.49 23.02
C ILE A 215 8.76 5.51 24.06
N MET A 216 9.33 6.72 24.12
CA MET A 216 8.84 7.81 24.98
C MET A 216 7.70 8.64 24.35
N LEU A 217 7.67 8.83 23.03
CA LEU A 217 6.58 9.58 22.36
C LEU A 217 5.22 8.87 22.42
N ASN A 218 5.20 7.53 22.52
CA ASN A 218 3.97 6.75 22.60
C ASN A 218 3.46 6.49 24.04
N LYS A 219 4.18 6.95 25.08
CA LYS A 219 3.76 6.77 26.48
C LYS A 219 2.97 7.95 27.08
N ASN A 220 2.91 9.09 26.40
CA ASN A 220 2.27 10.31 26.92
C ASN A 220 0.96 10.72 26.23
N VAL A 221 0.34 9.85 25.42
CA VAL A 221 -1.04 10.10 24.93
C VAL A 221 -2.01 9.65 26.01
N VAL A 222 -2.36 10.56 26.92
CA VAL A 222 -3.32 10.32 28.02
C VAL A 222 -4.76 10.62 27.59
N LYS A 223 -4.98 11.25 26.42
CA LYS A 223 -6.32 11.45 25.83
C LYS A 223 -6.24 11.79 24.34
N GLU A 224 -7.04 11.13 23.51
CA GLU A 224 -7.44 11.62 22.18
C GLU A 224 -8.91 12.02 22.27
N ASP A 225 -9.22 13.28 21.93
CA ASP A 225 -10.60 13.74 21.78
C ASP A 225 -11.16 13.20 20.45
N PHE A 226 -12.35 12.60 20.52
CA PHE A 226 -13.13 12.22 19.34
C PHE A 226 -14.29 13.19 19.20
N MET A 227 -14.50 13.68 17.98
CA MET A 227 -15.66 14.51 17.62
C MET A 227 -16.72 13.57 17.02
N GLU A 228 -17.76 13.27 17.79
CA GLU A 228 -18.92 12.52 17.29
C GLU A 228 -19.89 13.47 16.59
N TRP A 229 -20.31 13.09 15.38
CA TRP A 229 -21.42 13.73 14.68
C TRP A 229 -22.65 12.82 14.79
N LYS A 230 -23.75 13.36 15.30
CA LYS A 230 -25.04 12.69 15.27
C LYS A 230 -25.66 12.89 13.89
N ILE A 231 -25.70 11.82 13.10
CA ILE A 231 -26.38 11.81 11.81
C ILE A 231 -27.82 11.34 12.04
N GLU A 232 -28.77 12.26 11.86
CA GLU A 232 -30.20 11.96 11.86
C GLU A 232 -30.70 11.97 10.41
N ASN A 233 -31.67 11.10 10.08
CA ASN A 233 -32.19 10.84 8.72
C ASN A 233 -31.28 10.03 7.78
N TRP A 234 -30.57 9.03 8.32
CA TRP A 234 -29.77 8.06 7.54
C TRP A 234 -30.54 7.39 6.38
N ASN A 235 -31.85 7.26 6.51
CA ASN A 235 -32.72 6.56 5.55
C ASN A 235 -32.87 7.26 4.18
N MET A 236 -32.29 8.47 4.01
CA MET A 236 -32.29 9.19 2.73
C MET A 236 -31.10 8.82 1.81
N PHE A 237 -30.08 8.11 2.30
CA PHE A 237 -29.02 7.59 1.46
C PHE A 237 -29.47 6.25 0.86
N LYS A 238 -30.16 6.32 -0.28
CA LYS A 238 -30.47 5.13 -1.09
C LYS A 238 -29.16 4.49 -1.57
N THR A 239 -28.90 3.32 -1.00
CA THR A 239 -28.04 2.19 -1.38
C THR A 239 -27.48 2.19 -2.81
N ASP A 240 -26.17 1.96 -2.98
CA ASP A 240 -25.63 0.62 -3.32
C ASP A 240 -24.08 0.56 -3.24
N PRO A 241 -23.42 -0.63 -3.25
CA PRO A 241 -22.25 -0.97 -2.44
C PRO A 241 -21.04 -1.33 -3.37
N TYR A 242 -19.94 -1.82 -2.77
CA TYR A 242 -18.76 -2.42 -3.44
C TYR A 242 -17.79 -1.46 -4.13
N ASN A 243 -16.50 -1.75 -4.30
CA ASN A 243 -15.47 -2.47 -3.53
C ASN A 243 -14.15 -1.91 -4.11
N PHE A 244 -13.21 -1.52 -3.26
CA PHE A 244 -12.02 -0.77 -3.67
C PHE A 244 -10.92 -1.71 -4.22
N ILE A 245 -10.47 -1.52 -5.48
CA ILE A 245 -9.31 -2.23 -6.05
C ILE A 245 -8.31 -1.24 -6.68
N GLY A 246 -7.12 -1.19 -6.09
CA GLY A 246 -5.98 -0.35 -6.50
C GLY A 246 -5.65 0.73 -5.48
N SER A 247 -5.22 0.33 -4.27
CA SER A 247 -4.71 1.25 -3.25
C SER A 247 -3.75 0.54 -2.30
N ILE A 248 -2.77 1.28 -1.77
CA ILE A 248 -2.07 0.87 -0.56
C ILE A 248 -3.06 1.04 0.60
N CYS A 249 -3.48 -0.07 1.19
CA CYS A 249 -4.40 -0.06 2.31
C CYS A 249 -3.62 0.15 3.62
N ASP A 250 -3.94 1.22 4.33
CA ASP A 250 -3.39 1.53 5.65
C ASP A 250 -4.01 0.61 6.72
N HIS A 251 -3.20 -0.23 7.37
CA HIS A 251 -3.63 -0.95 8.58
C HIS A 251 -3.09 -0.26 9.85
N LYS A 252 -3.87 -0.33 10.94
CA LYS A 252 -3.49 0.13 12.27
C LYS A 252 -2.85 -1.05 13.02
N CYS A 253 -1.76 -0.79 13.74
CA CYS A 253 -1.16 -1.77 14.64
C CYS A 253 -2.18 -2.22 15.70
N ASN A 254 -2.50 -3.51 15.74
CA ASN A 254 -3.01 -4.13 16.96
C ASN A 254 -1.81 -4.47 17.85
N ARG A 255 -1.92 -4.07 19.11
CA ARG A 255 -0.92 -4.28 20.17
C ARG A 255 -0.77 -5.74 20.55
#